data_AF-A0A962G3C6-F1
#
_entry.id   AF-A0A962G3C6-F1
#
_cell.length_a   1.000
_cell.length_b   1.000
_cell.length_c   1.000
_cell.angle_alpha   90.00
_cell.angle_beta   90.00
_cell.angle_gamma   90.00
#
_symmetry.space_group_name_H-M   'P 1'
#
loop_
_entity.id
_entity.type
_entity.pdbx_description
1 polymer ?
#
loop_
_entity_poly.entity_id
_entity_poly.type
_entity_poly.pdbx_seq_one_letter_code
_entity_poly.pdbx_strand_id
1 'polypeptide(L)'
;MTHPARRLLPFIAVSAILAIAGAILGDGWLLLHQIAKPLTTILILLAVWQTAPALSPRYRVLVLIGMILSLAGDVLLMPPWHLFVPGLIAFLVAHLFFISAFAAGASNASRITALAIYSAIAAINLSFLLPKVPADLKPPVTAYVVVLV
;
A
#
# COMPACT_ATOMS: atom_id res chain seq x y z
N MET A 1 -3.24 1.15 -30.64
CA MET A 1 -1.98 1.45 -29.93
C MET A 1 -2.14 1.07 -28.46
N THR A 2 -1.39 0.10 -27.94
CA THR A 2 -1.47 -0.27 -26.52
C THR A 2 -0.79 0.82 -25.69
N HIS A 3 -1.49 1.35 -24.68
CA HIS A 3 -0.93 2.29 -23.72
C HIS A 3 0.37 1.70 -23.13
N PRO A 4 1.49 2.43 -23.08
CA PRO A 4 2.78 1.89 -22.61
C PRO A 4 2.66 1.21 -21.23
N ALA A 5 1.88 1.79 -20.32
CA ALA A 5 1.58 1.22 -19.01
C ALA A 5 0.91 -0.17 -19.05
N ARG A 6 0.11 -0.49 -20.08
CA ARG A 6 -0.52 -1.83 -20.21
C ARG A 6 0.50 -2.93 -20.44
N ARG A 7 1.68 -2.59 -21.01
CA ARG A 7 2.76 -3.56 -21.21
C ARG A 7 3.40 -3.99 -19.89
N LEU A 8 3.27 -3.19 -18.83
CA LEU A 8 3.80 -3.50 -17.50
C LEU A 8 2.90 -4.45 -16.70
N LEU A 9 1.61 -4.55 -17.04
CA LEU A 9 0.64 -5.40 -16.32
C LEU A 9 1.08 -6.85 -16.12
N PRO A 10 1.56 -7.60 -17.13
CA PRO A 10 2.02 -8.97 -16.91
C PRO A 10 3.23 -9.03 -15.96
N PHE A 11 4.14 -8.06 -16.02
CA PHE A 11 5.31 -8.00 -15.13
C PHE A 11 4.91 -7.66 -13.68
N ILE A 12 3.94 -6.76 -13.52
CA ILE A 12 3.33 -6.45 -12.21
C ILE A 12 2.69 -7.72 -11.64
N ALA A 13 1.87 -8.42 -12.43
CA ALA A 13 1.20 -9.64 -11.98
C ALA A 13 2.21 -10.73 -11.59
N VAL A 14 3.21 -11.00 -12.43
CA VAL A 14 4.25 -12.00 -12.16
C VAL A 14 5.06 -11.63 -10.91
N SER A 15 5.54 -10.38 -10.80
CA SER A 15 6.28 -9.95 -9.60
C SER A 15 5.44 -10.03 -8.33
N ALA A 16 4.16 -9.64 -8.39
CA ALA A 16 3.26 -9.73 -7.24
C ALA A 16 3.03 -11.19 -6.81
N ILE A 17 2.81 -12.09 -7.76
CA ILE A 17 2.67 -13.53 -7.50
C ILE A 17 3.94 -14.07 -6.86
N LEU A 18 5.12 -13.73 -7.38
CA LEU A 18 6.40 -14.16 -6.82
C LEU A 18 6.63 -13.59 -5.41
N ALA A 19 6.23 -12.35 -5.16
CA ALA A 19 6.31 -11.74 -3.83
C ALA A 19 5.42 -12.46 -2.81
N ILE A 20 4.19 -12.80 -3.19
CA ILE A 20 3.24 -13.55 -2.35
C ILE A 20 3.72 -14.98 -2.13
N ALA A 21 4.13 -15.66 -3.20
CA ALA A 21 4.66 -17.03 -3.13
C ALA A 21 5.90 -17.08 -2.23
N GLY A 22 6.83 -16.14 -2.39
CA GLY A 22 8.01 -16.05 -1.53
C GLY A 22 7.68 -15.83 -0.06
N ALA A 23 6.63 -15.05 0.25
CA ALA A 23 6.17 -14.87 1.63
C ALA A 23 5.53 -16.14 2.23
N ILE A 24 4.75 -16.88 1.43
CA ILE A 24 4.04 -18.09 1.89
C ILE A 24 4.98 -19.29 2.02
N LEU A 25 5.94 -19.44 1.11
CA LEU A 25 6.86 -20.59 1.07
C LEU A 25 7.95 -20.54 2.14
N GLY A 26 8.13 -19.40 2.82
CA GLY A 26 9.00 -19.28 3.99
C GLY A 26 10.49 -19.17 3.67
N ASP A 27 11.33 -19.57 4.62
CA ASP A 27 12.73 -19.13 4.77
C ASP A 27 13.61 -19.30 3.51
N GLY A 28 13.42 -20.38 2.75
CA GLY A 28 14.17 -20.61 1.50
C GLY A 28 13.86 -19.62 0.37
N TRP A 29 12.76 -18.88 0.47
CA TRP A 29 12.24 -17.97 -0.55
C TRP A 29 12.16 -16.51 -0.07
N LEU A 30 12.76 -16.21 1.09
CA LEU A 30 12.75 -14.86 1.66
C LEU A 30 13.41 -13.85 0.71
N LEU A 31 14.49 -14.24 0.02
CA LEU A 31 15.15 -13.38 -0.97
C LEU A 31 14.22 -13.08 -2.15
N LEU A 32 13.42 -14.06 -2.60
CA LEU A 32 12.43 -13.85 -3.65
C LEU A 32 11.39 -12.82 -3.21
N HIS A 33 10.87 -12.93 -1.98
CA HIS A 33 9.96 -11.95 -1.42
C HIS A 33 10.58 -10.54 -1.35
N GLN A 34 11.81 -10.45 -0.84
CA GLN A 34 12.53 -9.17 -0.65
C GLN A 34 12.82 -8.45 -1.97
N ILE A 35 13.02 -9.17 -3.06
CA ILE A 35 13.26 -8.57 -4.38
C ILE A 35 11.93 -8.29 -5.08
N ALA A 36 11.03 -9.27 -5.10
CA ALA A 36 9.79 -9.20 -5.86
C ALA A 36 8.85 -8.13 -5.30
N LYS A 37 8.78 -7.94 -3.98
CA LYS A 37 7.88 -6.97 -3.35
C LYS A 37 8.21 -5.51 -3.72
N PRO A 38 9.45 -5.01 -3.53
CA PRO A 38 9.84 -3.68 -4.05
C PRO A 38 9.69 -3.56 -5.55
N LEU A 39 10.03 -4.62 -6.30
CA LEU A 39 9.92 -4.62 -7.75
C LEU A 39 8.47 -4.41 -8.20
N THR A 40 7.49 -5.06 -7.57
CA THR A 40 6.07 -4.85 -7.85
C THR A 40 5.68 -3.39 -7.63
N THR A 41 6.06 -2.80 -6.49
CA THR A 41 5.74 -1.41 -6.16
C THR A 41 6.41 -0.43 -7.14
N ILE A 42 7.66 -0.68 -7.54
CA ILE A 42 8.38 0.10 -8.57
C ILE A 42 7.70 -0.02 -9.93
N LEU A 43 7.28 -1.21 -10.36
CA LEU A 43 6.59 -1.40 -11.63
C LEU A 43 5.23 -0.68 -11.65
N ILE A 44 4.50 -0.68 -10.55
CA ILE A 44 3.25 0.10 -10.42
C ILE A 44 3.56 1.61 -10.49
N LEU A 45 4.60 2.08 -9.79
CA LEU A 45 5.05 3.48 -9.85
C LEU A 45 5.39 3.89 -11.29
N LEU A 46 6.13 3.04 -12.02
CA LEU A 46 6.45 3.25 -13.45
C LEU A 46 5.19 3.26 -14.32
N ALA A 47 4.21 2.39 -14.05
CA ALA A 47 2.94 2.39 -14.76
C ALA A 47 2.15 3.69 -14.56
N VAL A 48 2.12 4.22 -13.34
CA VAL A 48 1.51 5.52 -13.04
C VAL A 48 2.26 6.65 -13.76
N TRP A 49 3.59 6.62 -13.76
CA TRP A 49 4.43 7.61 -14.44
C TRP A 49 4.19 7.65 -15.96
N GLN A 50 4.10 6.48 -16.60
CA GLN A 50 3.91 6.31 -18.04
C GLN A 50 2.46 6.52 -18.51
N THR A 51 1.51 6.74 -17.60
CA THR A 51 0.12 6.99 -17.96
C THR A 51 -0.02 8.42 -18.51
N ALA A 52 -0.27 8.54 -19.82
CA ALA A 52 -0.55 9.78 -20.52
C ALA A 52 -1.75 9.64 -21.50
N PRO A 53 -2.74 10.54 -21.49
CA PRO A 53 -2.82 11.73 -20.65
C PRO A 53 -3.15 11.36 -19.20
N ALA A 54 -2.59 12.11 -18.25
CA ALA A 54 -2.95 11.99 -16.84
C ALA A 54 -4.34 12.60 -16.62
N LEU A 55 -5.18 11.96 -15.79
CA LEU A 55 -6.49 12.50 -15.39
C LEU A 55 -6.37 13.89 -14.78
N SER A 56 -5.38 14.10 -13.91
CA SER A 56 -4.90 15.43 -13.53
C SER A 56 -3.44 15.37 -13.09
N PRO A 57 -2.66 16.45 -13.28
CA PRO A 57 -1.29 16.52 -12.79
C PRO A 57 -1.19 16.34 -11.27
N ARG A 58 -2.10 16.98 -10.52
CA ARG A 58 -2.15 16.88 -9.05
C ARG A 58 -2.42 15.45 -8.59
N TYR A 59 -3.42 14.77 -9.17
CA TYR A 59 -3.73 13.38 -8.86
C TYR A 59 -2.51 12.48 -9.05
N ARG A 60 -1.84 12.61 -10.21
CA ARG A 60 -0.65 11.80 -10.53
C ARG A 60 0.46 12.03 -9.51
N VAL A 61 0.74 13.28 -9.13
CA VAL A 61 1.78 13.60 -8.14
C VAL A 61 1.45 13.00 -6.77
N LEU A 62 0.21 13.13 -6.29
CA LEU A 62 -0.21 12.55 -5.01
C LEU A 62 -0.06 11.02 -5.02
N VAL A 63 -0.49 10.35 -6.08
CA VAL A 63 -0.34 8.89 -6.21
C VAL A 63 1.14 8.49 -6.26
N LEU A 64 1.99 9.21 -7.00
CA LEU A 64 3.43 8.91 -7.07
C LEU A 64 4.11 9.07 -5.71
N ILE A 65 3.82 10.15 -4.96
CA ILE A 65 4.38 10.34 -3.61
C ILE A 65 3.92 9.22 -2.69
N GLY A 66 2.62 8.87 -2.71
CA GLY A 66 2.09 7.75 -1.95
C GLY A 66 2.81 6.43 -2.28
N MET A 67 3.04 6.15 -3.57
CA MET A 67 3.77 4.95 -4.01
C MET A 67 5.23 4.91 -3.53
N ILE A 68 5.93 6.06 -3.54
CA ILE A 68 7.32 6.15 -3.04
C ILE A 68 7.35 5.89 -1.52
N LEU A 69 6.40 6.45 -0.77
CA LEU A 69 6.31 6.24 0.67
C LEU A 69 5.92 4.79 1.02
N SER A 70 5.02 4.17 0.25
CA SER A 70 4.70 2.74 0.39
C SER A 70 5.91 1.86 0.12
N LEU A 71 6.71 2.19 -0.91
CA LEU A 71 7.96 1.48 -1.19
C LEU A 71 8.96 1.61 -0.02
N ALA A 72 9.10 2.82 0.53
CA ALA A 72 9.93 3.03 1.72
C ALA A 72 9.42 2.21 2.92
N GLY A 73 8.11 2.19 3.14
CA GLY A 73 7.47 1.35 4.15
C GLY A 73 7.77 -0.14 3.96
N ASP A 74 7.64 -0.65 2.73
CA ASP A 74 7.98 -2.04 2.39
C ASP A 74 9.43 -2.38 2.74
N VAL A 75 10.38 -1.50 2.36
CA VAL A 75 11.81 -1.71 2.65
C VAL A 75 12.11 -1.67 4.14
N LEU A 76 11.50 -0.73 4.89
CA LEU A 76 11.70 -0.61 6.34
C LEU A 76 11.20 -1.83 7.10
N LEU A 77 10.11 -2.46 6.66
CA LEU A 77 9.56 -3.66 7.29
C LEU A 77 10.40 -4.92 7.03
N MET A 78 11.15 -4.95 5.93
CA MET A 78 11.90 -6.14 5.50
C MET A 78 13.30 -6.21 6.14
N PRO A 79 13.90 -7.41 6.18
CA PRO A 79 15.31 -7.55 6.54
C PRO A 79 16.21 -6.67 5.65
N PRO A 80 17.31 -6.11 6.19
CA PRO A 80 17.82 -6.29 7.55
C PRO A 80 17.18 -5.35 8.59
N TRP A 81 16.27 -4.46 8.20
CA TRP A 81 15.83 -3.34 9.04
C TRP A 81 14.82 -3.76 10.12
N HIS A 82 13.80 -4.54 9.73
CA HIS A 82 12.73 -4.99 10.66
C HIS A 82 12.08 -3.87 11.47
N LEU A 83 12.01 -2.66 10.90
CA LEU A 83 11.53 -1.45 11.56
C LEU A 83 10.02 -1.31 11.40
N PHE A 84 9.27 -2.04 12.23
CA PHE A 84 7.80 -2.06 12.17
C PHE A 84 7.16 -0.67 12.27
N VAL A 85 7.45 0.08 13.34
CA VAL A 85 6.82 1.39 13.58
C VAL A 85 7.22 2.44 12.53
N PRO A 86 8.51 2.60 12.15
CA PRO A 86 8.88 3.47 11.03
C PRO A 86 8.20 3.10 9.70
N GLY A 87 8.11 1.80 9.39
CA GLY A 87 7.39 1.32 8.20
C GLY A 87 5.90 1.66 8.26
N LEU A 88 5.26 1.48 9.43
CA LEU A 88 3.86 1.82 9.66
C LEU A 88 3.61 3.33 9.46
N ILE A 89 4.50 4.19 9.94
CA ILE A 89 4.42 5.64 9.74
C ILE A 89 4.56 5.98 8.25
N ALA A 90 5.50 5.36 7.53
CA ALA A 90 5.66 5.58 6.09
C ALA A 90 4.38 5.22 5.32
N PHE A 91 3.76 4.07 5.65
CA PHE A 91 2.47 3.70 5.08
C PHE A 91 1.35 4.66 5.46
N LEU A 92 1.33 5.17 6.70
CA LEU A 92 0.29 6.10 7.14
C LEU A 92 0.33 7.37 6.31
N VAL A 93 1.53 7.95 6.16
CA VAL A 93 1.72 9.15 5.34
C VAL A 93 1.37 8.86 3.88
N ALA A 94 1.75 7.69 3.34
CA ALA A 94 1.35 7.26 1.99
C ALA A 94 -0.17 7.26 1.80
N HIS A 95 -0.92 6.74 2.78
CA HIS A 95 -2.38 6.71 2.73
C HIS A 95 -2.99 8.10 2.76
N LEU A 96 -2.43 9.07 3.49
CA LEU A 96 -2.92 10.46 3.46
C LEU A 96 -2.82 11.07 2.05
N PHE A 97 -1.75 10.75 1.30
CA PHE A 97 -1.62 11.13 -0.10
C PHE A 97 -2.65 10.42 -0.99
N PHE A 98 -2.88 9.12 -0.79
CA PHE A 98 -3.89 8.37 -1.54
C PHE A 98 -5.32 8.84 -1.26
N ILE A 99 -5.68 9.08 0.01
CA ILE A 99 -6.98 9.63 0.40
C ILE A 99 -7.16 11.00 -0.28
N SER A 100 -6.15 11.86 -0.24
CA SER A 100 -6.18 13.17 -0.92
C SER A 100 -6.36 13.05 -2.44
N ALA A 101 -5.78 12.01 -3.06
CA ALA A 101 -5.91 11.76 -4.50
C ALA A 101 -7.29 11.19 -4.86
N PHE A 102 -7.77 10.19 -4.12
CA PHE A 102 -8.98 9.42 -4.47
C PHE A 102 -10.27 10.05 -3.94
N ALA A 103 -10.22 10.80 -2.85
CA ALA A 103 -11.38 11.52 -2.33
C ALA A 103 -11.69 12.79 -3.14
N ALA A 104 -10.75 13.27 -3.96
CA ALA A 104 -10.96 14.45 -4.81
C ALA A 104 -12.11 14.19 -5.80
N GLY A 105 -13.19 14.98 -5.71
CA GLY A 105 -14.38 14.83 -6.56
C GLY A 105 -15.39 13.77 -6.10
N ALA A 106 -15.15 13.07 -4.99
CA ALA A 106 -16.13 12.13 -4.44
C ALA A 106 -17.33 12.86 -3.84
N SER A 107 -18.54 12.39 -4.17
CA SER A 107 -19.80 12.87 -3.60
C SER A 107 -19.89 12.60 -2.09
N ASN A 108 -20.73 13.33 -1.36
CA ASN A 108 -20.95 13.09 0.06
C ASN A 108 -21.47 11.68 0.33
N ALA A 109 -22.39 11.18 -0.52
CA ALA A 109 -22.89 9.81 -0.42
C ALA A 109 -21.75 8.79 -0.57
N SER A 110 -20.88 8.95 -1.56
CA SER A 110 -19.72 8.07 -1.77
C SER A 110 -18.76 8.10 -0.57
N ARG A 111 -18.53 9.28 0.02
CA ARG A 111 -17.67 9.44 1.21
C ARG A 111 -18.26 8.74 2.43
N ILE A 112 -19.56 8.91 2.69
CA ILE A 112 -20.25 8.24 3.80
C ILE A 112 -20.25 6.73 3.60
N THR A 113 -20.53 6.25 2.38
CA THR A 113 -20.48 4.82 2.06
C THR A 113 -19.07 4.25 2.25
N ALA A 114 -18.04 4.95 1.77
CA ALA A 114 -16.65 4.55 1.98
C ALA A 114 -16.31 4.50 3.48
N LEU A 115 -16.65 5.54 4.24
CA LEU A 115 -16.45 5.60 5.69
C LEU A 115 -17.11 4.42 6.40
N ALA A 116 -18.37 4.12 6.09
CA ALA A 116 -19.11 3.01 6.70
C ALA A 116 -18.46 1.65 6.37
N ILE A 117 -18.10 1.42 5.11
CA ILE A 117 -17.46 0.16 4.68
C ILE A 117 -16.09 0.00 5.32
N TYR A 118 -15.24 1.02 5.27
CA TYR A 118 -13.90 0.96 5.85
C TYR A 118 -13.95 0.87 7.38
N SER A 119 -14.91 1.53 8.05
CA SER A 119 -15.15 1.37 9.50
C SER A 119 -15.49 -0.07 9.86
N ALA A 120 -16.39 -0.70 9.11
CA ALA A 120 -16.79 -2.08 9.35
C ALA A 120 -15.61 -3.04 9.16
N ILE A 121 -14.86 -2.89 8.06
CA ILE A 121 -13.66 -3.69 7.79
C ILE A 121 -12.62 -3.49 8.90
N ALA A 122 -12.37 -2.24 9.31
CA ALA A 122 -11.42 -1.90 10.36
C ALA A 122 -11.79 -2.54 11.70
N ALA A 123 -13.06 -2.45 12.11
CA ALA A 123 -13.55 -3.06 13.34
C ALA A 123 -13.36 -4.58 13.33
N ILE A 124 -13.73 -5.23 12.23
CA ILE A 124 -13.54 -6.68 12.04
C ILE A 124 -12.04 -7.01 12.11
N ASN A 125 -11.19 -6.29 11.37
CA ASN A 125 -9.75 -6.54 11.34
C ASN A 125 -9.14 -6.41 12.74
N LEU A 126 -9.45 -5.32 13.46
CA LEU A 126 -8.94 -5.08 14.81
C LEU A 126 -9.42 -6.14 15.81
N SER A 127 -10.65 -6.64 15.70
CA SER A 127 -11.14 -7.70 16.60
C SER A 127 -10.34 -9.00 16.49
N PHE A 128 -9.84 -9.33 15.29
CA PHE A 128 -9.01 -10.53 15.06
C PHE A 128 -7.51 -10.27 15.25
N LEU A 129 -7.07 -9.04 15.00
CA LEU A 129 -5.66 -8.65 15.01
C LEU A 129 -5.17 -8.27 16.41
N LEU A 130 -5.88 -7.41 17.14
CA LEU A 130 -5.42 -6.89 18.44
C LEU A 130 -5.10 -7.96 19.50
N PRO A 131 -5.80 -9.12 19.56
CA PRO A 131 -5.42 -10.20 20.48
C PRO A 131 -4.06 -10.83 20.18
N LYS A 132 -3.59 -10.75 18.92
CA LYS A 132 -2.35 -11.37 18.43
C LYS A 132 -1.15 -10.41 18.43
N VAL A 133 -1.40 -9.12 18.62
CA VAL A 133 -0.38 -8.06 18.60
C VAL A 133 0.21 -7.87 20.01
N PRO A 134 1.55 -7.79 20.15
CA PRO A 134 2.19 -7.45 21.42
C PRO A 134 1.64 -6.15 22.02
N ALA A 135 1.55 -6.07 23.36
CA ALA A 135 0.90 -4.95 24.05
C ALA A 135 1.43 -3.57 23.59
N ASP A 136 2.75 -3.44 23.44
CA ASP A 136 3.43 -2.19 23.06
C ASP A 136 3.10 -1.73 21.64
N LEU A 137 2.68 -2.64 20.76
CA LEU A 137 2.32 -2.35 19.37
C LEU A 137 0.82 -2.10 19.18
N LYS A 138 -0.01 -2.34 20.19
CA LYS A 138 -1.46 -2.06 20.08
C LYS A 138 -1.74 -0.57 19.86
N PRO A 139 -1.15 0.38 20.63
CA PRO A 139 -1.38 1.80 20.41
C PRO A 139 -1.05 2.28 18.98
N PRO A 140 0.15 2.01 18.41
CA PRO A 140 0.45 2.46 17.05
C PRO A 140 -0.43 1.81 15.99
N VAL A 141 -0.80 0.52 16.14
CA VAL A 141 -1.69 -0.17 15.20
C VAL A 141 -3.11 0.41 15.26
N THR A 142 -3.65 0.64 16.46
CA THR A 142 -4.99 1.24 16.60
C THR A 142 -5.01 2.68 16.07
N ALA A 143 -4.00 3.49 16.41
CA ALA A 143 -3.91 4.86 15.89
C ALA A 143 -3.85 4.88 14.36
N TYR A 144 -3.05 3.99 13.76
CA TYR A 144 -2.97 3.82 12.31
C TYR A 144 -4.34 3.51 11.69
N VAL A 145 -5.05 2.51 12.21
CA VAL A 145 -6.35 2.09 11.67
C VAL A 145 -7.41 3.18 11.82
N VAL A 146 -7.43 3.90 12.94
CA VAL A 146 -8.37 5.01 13.17
C VAL A 146 -8.17 6.14 12.16
N VAL A 147 -6.94 6.45 11.76
CA VAL A 147 -6.69 7.51 10.77
C VAL A 147 -7.15 7.11 9.35
N LEU A 148 -7.17 5.81 9.04
CA LEU A 148 -7.59 5.33 7.72
C LEU A 148 -9.11 5.33 7.48
N VAL A 149 -9.88 5.54 8.54
CA VAL A 149 -11.35 5.48 8.55
C VAL A 149 -11.90 6.86 8.85
#